data_AF-A0AA37RWQ7-F1
#
_entry.id   AF-A0AA37RWQ7-F1
#
_cell.length_a   1.000
_cell.length_b   1.000
_cell.length_c   1.000
_cell.angle_alpha   90.00
_cell.angle_beta   90.00
_cell.angle_gamma   90.00
#
_symmetry.space_group_name_H-M   'P 1'
#
loop_
_entity.id
_entity.type
_entity.pdbx_description
1 polymer ?
#
loop_
_entity_poly.entity_id
_entity_poly.type
_entity_poly.pdbx_seq_one_letter_code
_entity_poly.pdbx_strand_id
1 'polypeptide(L)'
;MRKLLWVAIALGSAIGLYLYSLSPHEKTFSIEPASPQPQAAIVQSGAPASTNLDATSNTVSVGKPKEGFQPQCIANDWLRNSTEEMIKQYEQAIERHLHSLANEGSDLSQYQHALYAPVESKQERLARLVKYNKSFGGKPLTFQAALNICTTAPEEPGCSIELAMAAIEADPDNGSMWLSAILYFAATKNTEKMRWAMSKAISTNYFNERMGAFALGYAEALQGSAANSQALNLFNGFAEALESVRSFAPLVDTCKEQIADPVFAQQCLQYGQDLQSRAQTSITQIVGIRLQKQVYRHNSDFKSAKIVDESYTRFTPTPPYPTKADILMFSDDEFTRAWLINFDQVGEVEAQRVIHTIAEQLYPGELPAPCEELEFEL
;
A
#
# COMPACT_ATOMS: atom_id res chain seq x y z
N MET A 1 3.83 19.49 11.65
CA MET A 1 5.28 19.48 11.29
C MET A 1 5.97 18.11 11.35
N ARG A 2 5.95 17.38 12.48
CA ARG A 2 6.58 16.03 12.54
C ARG A 2 5.94 14.99 11.61
N LYS A 3 4.71 15.17 11.10
CA LYS A 3 4.11 14.23 10.13
C LYS A 3 4.51 14.53 8.68
N LEU A 4 4.33 15.76 8.19
CA LEU A 4 4.63 16.13 6.79
C LEU A 4 6.12 16.06 6.40
N LEU A 5 7.03 16.50 7.28
CA LEU A 5 8.48 16.38 7.05
C LEU A 5 8.95 14.92 7.16
N TRP A 6 8.33 14.12 8.03
CA TRP A 6 8.57 12.69 8.08
C TRP A 6 7.98 11.96 6.89
N VAL A 7 6.86 12.37 6.29
CA VAL A 7 6.29 11.69 5.12
C VAL A 7 7.17 11.89 3.87
N ALA A 8 7.70 13.10 3.64
CA ALA A 8 8.63 13.34 2.53
C ALA A 8 9.96 12.58 2.69
N ILE A 9 10.50 12.53 3.92
CA ILE A 9 11.69 11.73 4.25
C ILE A 9 11.34 10.23 4.30
N ALA A 10 10.13 9.83 4.71
CA ALA A 10 9.70 8.44 4.82
C ALA A 10 9.36 7.79 3.47
N LEU A 11 8.93 8.54 2.47
CA LEU A 11 8.63 7.98 1.16
C LEU A 11 9.90 7.53 0.42
N GLY A 12 11.00 8.28 0.53
CA GLY A 12 12.32 7.85 0.04
C GLY A 12 13.08 6.96 1.03
N SER A 13 13.01 7.25 2.32
CA SER A 13 13.85 6.62 3.35
C SER A 13 13.13 5.63 4.25
N ALA A 14 11.81 5.67 4.48
CA ALA A 14 11.12 4.69 5.31
C ALA A 14 10.76 3.41 4.55
N ILE A 15 10.54 3.44 3.24
CA ILE A 15 10.55 2.19 2.46
C ILE A 15 11.96 1.58 2.52
N GLY A 16 13.02 2.38 2.32
CA GLY A 16 14.40 1.93 2.50
C GLY A 16 14.76 1.42 3.91
N LEU A 17 14.36 2.12 4.97
CA LEU A 17 14.68 1.83 6.38
C LEU A 17 13.77 0.76 6.96
N TYR A 18 12.49 0.69 6.58
CA TYR A 18 11.60 -0.42 6.95
C TYR A 18 12.09 -1.71 6.28
N LEU A 19 12.49 -1.66 5.01
CA LEU A 19 13.16 -2.78 4.33
C LEU A 19 14.52 -3.14 4.94
N TYR A 20 15.29 -2.14 5.39
CA TYR A 20 16.56 -2.36 6.10
C TYR A 20 16.35 -3.01 7.48
N SER A 21 15.30 -2.61 8.23
CA SER A 21 14.93 -3.20 9.53
C SER A 21 14.34 -4.61 9.41
N LEU A 22 13.82 -4.96 8.23
CA LEU A 22 13.34 -6.30 7.89
C LEU A 22 14.46 -7.21 7.34
N SER A 23 15.62 -6.65 7.02
CA SER A 23 16.83 -7.41 6.68
C SER A 23 17.47 -7.95 7.97
N PRO A 24 17.54 -9.27 8.19
CA PRO A 24 18.22 -9.80 9.35
C PRO A 24 19.73 -9.48 9.23
N HIS A 25 20.29 -8.78 10.22
CA HIS A 25 21.71 -8.87 10.50
C HIS A 25 22.02 -10.34 10.80
N GLU A 26 22.50 -11.08 9.79
CA GLU A 26 22.94 -12.46 9.96
C GLU A 26 24.15 -12.47 10.91
N LYS A 27 23.90 -12.80 12.18
CA LYS A 27 24.92 -13.47 12.99
C LYS A 27 25.19 -14.80 12.32
N THR A 28 26.40 -14.97 11.83
CA THR A 28 26.93 -16.23 11.31
C THR A 28 26.74 -17.33 12.35
N PHE A 29 25.78 -18.22 12.12
CA PHE A 29 25.65 -19.46 12.87
C PHE A 29 26.41 -20.56 12.14
N SER A 30 27.43 -21.12 12.79
CA SER A 30 28.06 -22.37 12.37
C SER A 30 27.05 -23.50 12.49
N ILE A 31 26.70 -24.11 11.36
CA ILE A 31 25.81 -25.27 11.30
C ILE A 31 26.66 -26.52 11.47
N GLU A 32 26.37 -27.28 12.52
CA GLU A 32 26.84 -28.65 12.72
C GLU A 32 25.98 -29.60 11.86
N PRO A 33 26.55 -30.60 11.17
CA PRO A 33 25.80 -31.41 10.22
C PRO A 33 24.80 -32.34 10.92
N ALA A 34 23.52 -32.22 10.56
CA ALA A 34 22.45 -33.10 11.02
C ALA A 34 22.45 -34.45 10.27
N SER A 35 22.11 -35.49 11.03
CA SER A 35 21.95 -36.90 10.62
C SER A 35 20.82 -37.11 9.59
N PRO A 36 20.91 -38.11 8.69
CA PRO A 36 19.93 -38.28 7.62
C PRO A 36 18.61 -38.87 8.12
N GLN A 37 17.50 -38.20 7.82
CA GLN A 37 16.14 -38.73 7.93
C GLN A 37 15.45 -38.81 6.55
N PRO A 38 14.42 -39.65 6.41
CA PRO A 38 14.10 -40.32 5.15
C PRO A 38 13.45 -39.42 4.10
N GLN A 39 13.80 -39.70 2.85
CA GLN A 39 13.36 -39.01 1.64
C GLN A 39 11.82 -39.04 1.51
N ALA A 40 11.19 -37.89 1.70
CA ALA A 40 9.83 -37.65 1.24
C ALA A 40 9.84 -37.45 -0.28
N ALA A 41 8.89 -38.07 -0.97
CA ALA A 41 8.75 -38.03 -2.42
C ALA A 41 8.63 -36.59 -2.92
N ILE A 42 9.55 -36.21 -3.81
CA ILE A 42 9.56 -34.93 -4.52
C ILE A 42 8.37 -34.94 -5.50
N VAL A 43 7.28 -34.28 -5.11
CA VAL A 43 6.25 -33.85 -6.06
C VAL A 43 6.85 -32.70 -6.86
N GLN A 44 7.21 -32.96 -8.11
CA GLN A 44 7.53 -31.92 -9.08
C GLN A 44 6.26 -31.11 -9.36
N SER A 45 5.98 -30.09 -8.55
CA SER A 45 5.05 -29.04 -8.94
C SER A 45 5.78 -28.19 -9.98
N GLY A 46 5.38 -28.33 -11.25
CA GLY A 46 5.83 -27.43 -12.31
C GLY A 46 5.63 -25.99 -11.86
N ALA A 47 6.70 -25.20 -11.94
CA ALA A 47 6.58 -23.75 -11.81
C ALA A 47 5.47 -23.28 -12.77
N PRO A 48 4.46 -22.53 -12.31
CA PRO A 48 3.52 -21.94 -13.25
C PRO A 48 4.35 -21.05 -14.16
N ALA A 49 4.29 -21.34 -15.46
CA ALA A 49 4.77 -20.43 -16.49
C ALA A 49 4.20 -19.05 -16.15
N SER A 50 5.08 -18.04 -16.10
CA SER A 50 4.66 -16.65 -16.05
C SER A 50 3.78 -16.43 -17.28
N THR A 51 2.47 -16.49 -17.11
CA THR A 51 1.53 -16.09 -18.13
C THR A 51 1.81 -14.63 -18.38
N ASN A 52 2.35 -14.32 -19.56
CA ASN A 52 2.33 -12.98 -20.11
C ASN A 52 0.91 -12.43 -19.89
N LEU A 53 0.80 -11.49 -18.95
CA LEU A 53 -0.33 -10.59 -18.89
C LEU A 53 -0.24 -9.81 -20.20
N ASP A 54 -0.95 -10.29 -21.22
CA ASP A 54 -1.40 -9.45 -22.32
C ASP A 54 -2.36 -8.42 -21.71
N ALA A 55 -1.75 -7.42 -21.07
CA ALA A 55 -2.38 -6.17 -20.69
C ALA A 55 -2.80 -5.52 -22.01
N THR A 56 -4.06 -5.73 -22.39
CA THR A 56 -4.79 -4.73 -23.16
C THR A 56 -4.83 -3.48 -22.29
N SER A 57 -3.78 -2.69 -22.41
CA SER A 57 -3.36 -1.62 -21.53
C SER A 57 -4.36 -0.46 -21.60
N ASN A 58 -5.39 -0.51 -20.76
CA ASN A 58 -6.21 0.65 -20.40
C ASN A 58 -5.46 1.58 -19.42
N THR A 59 -4.14 1.78 -19.62
CA THR A 59 -3.37 2.75 -18.84
C THR A 59 -3.85 4.14 -19.17
N VAL A 60 -3.96 4.98 -18.14
CA VAL A 60 -4.36 6.37 -18.32
C VAL A 60 -3.13 7.18 -18.74
N SER A 61 -3.23 7.86 -19.88
CA SER A 61 -2.21 8.76 -20.41
C SER A 61 -2.34 10.16 -19.78
N VAL A 62 -1.21 10.86 -19.68
CA VAL A 62 -1.18 12.30 -19.42
C VAL A 62 -1.49 13.04 -20.73
N GLY A 63 -2.12 14.22 -20.63
CA GLY A 63 -2.41 15.07 -21.78
C GLY A 63 -1.16 15.55 -22.52
N LYS A 64 -1.36 16.35 -23.58
CA LYS A 64 -0.23 16.96 -24.33
C LYS A 64 0.66 17.80 -23.40
N PRO A 65 1.96 17.94 -23.73
CA PRO A 65 2.85 18.82 -22.95
C PRO A 65 2.24 20.22 -22.86
N LYS A 66 2.19 20.78 -21.67
CA LYS A 66 1.78 22.18 -21.48
C LYS A 66 2.91 23.05 -22.05
N GLU A 67 2.67 23.77 -23.15
CA GLU A 67 3.66 24.69 -23.71
C GLU A 67 4.10 25.70 -22.66
N GLY A 68 5.40 25.82 -22.41
CA GLY A 68 5.95 26.68 -21.37
C GLY A 68 5.78 26.16 -19.94
N PHE A 69 5.47 24.88 -19.75
CA PHE A 69 5.48 24.26 -18.42
C PHE A 69 6.86 24.43 -17.77
N GLN A 70 6.88 25.23 -16.71
CA GLN A 70 7.96 25.28 -15.75
C GLN A 70 7.47 24.44 -14.57
N PRO A 71 8.18 23.38 -14.15
CA PRO A 71 7.86 22.65 -12.94
C PRO A 71 7.65 23.66 -11.81
N GLN A 72 6.41 23.82 -11.39
CA GLN A 72 6.07 24.77 -10.37
C GLN A 72 6.59 24.17 -9.06
N CYS A 73 7.68 24.73 -8.52
CA CYS A 73 8.18 24.41 -7.17
C CYS A 73 7.17 24.90 -6.09
N ILE A 74 5.85 24.92 -6.35
CA ILE A 74 4.81 25.51 -5.49
C ILE A 74 4.79 24.86 -4.11
N ALA A 75 4.99 23.54 -4.04
CA ALA A 75 5.15 22.87 -2.76
C ALA A 75 6.34 23.46 -1.98
N ASN A 76 7.47 23.71 -2.65
CA ASN A 76 8.68 24.24 -2.04
C ASN A 76 8.58 25.72 -1.67
N ASP A 77 7.95 26.57 -2.48
CA ASP A 77 7.76 27.99 -2.15
C ASP A 77 6.75 28.19 -1.04
N TRP A 78 5.66 27.41 -1.03
CA TRP A 78 4.74 27.41 0.10
C TRP A 78 5.43 26.85 1.35
N LEU A 79 6.11 25.69 1.28
CA LEU A 79 6.82 25.11 2.43
C LEU A 79 7.93 26.04 2.97
N ARG A 80 8.74 26.64 2.09
CA ARG A 80 9.86 27.51 2.46
C ARG A 80 9.40 28.81 3.11
N ASN A 81 8.30 29.38 2.62
CA ASN A 81 7.78 30.66 3.09
C ASN A 81 6.64 30.50 4.12
N SER A 82 6.23 29.27 4.42
CA SER A 82 5.18 29.01 5.40
C SER A 82 5.70 29.14 6.81
N THR A 83 5.08 30.02 7.60
CA THR A 83 5.23 30.04 9.04
C THR A 83 4.48 28.85 9.65
N GLU A 84 4.89 28.44 10.86
CA GLU A 84 4.17 27.41 11.62
C GLU A 84 2.67 27.75 11.76
N GLU A 85 2.36 29.03 11.90
CA GLU A 85 1.00 29.54 12.01
C GLU A 85 0.20 29.37 10.71
N MET A 86 0.79 29.63 9.53
CA MET A 86 0.12 29.38 8.25
C MET A 86 -0.16 27.88 8.02
N ILE A 87 0.79 27.02 8.40
CA ILE A 87 0.60 25.55 8.33
C ILE A 87 -0.55 25.13 9.24
N LYS A 88 -0.57 25.64 10.48
CA LYS A 88 -1.64 25.34 11.44
C LYS A 88 -3.01 25.81 10.94
N GLN A 89 -3.08 26.99 10.33
CA GLN A 89 -4.32 27.51 9.73
C GLN A 89 -4.79 26.65 8.56
N TYR A 90 -3.86 26.18 7.72
CA TYR A 90 -4.13 25.26 6.62
C TYR A 90 -4.70 23.93 7.14
N GLU A 91 -4.01 23.30 8.11
CA GLU A 91 -4.47 22.08 8.76
C GLU A 91 -5.87 22.28 9.36
N GLN A 92 -6.08 23.32 10.16
CA GLN A 92 -7.39 23.64 10.75
C GLN A 92 -8.50 23.92 9.72
N ALA A 93 -8.17 24.44 8.54
CA ALA A 93 -9.14 24.62 7.46
C ALA A 93 -9.55 23.29 6.84
N ILE A 94 -8.59 22.39 6.60
CA ILE A 94 -8.84 21.00 6.16
C ILE A 94 -9.71 20.27 7.18
N GLU A 95 -9.32 20.29 8.46
CA GLU A 95 -10.04 19.57 9.52
C GLU A 95 -11.48 20.06 9.62
N ARG A 96 -11.70 21.39 9.67
CA ARG A 96 -13.05 21.96 9.72
C ARG A 96 -13.91 21.56 8.53
N HIS A 97 -13.34 21.55 7.32
CA HIS A 97 -14.06 21.15 6.12
C HIS A 97 -14.45 19.67 6.18
N LEU A 98 -13.51 18.77 6.48
CA LEU A 98 -13.83 17.34 6.54
C LEU A 98 -14.82 17.01 7.68
N HIS A 99 -14.79 17.75 8.78
CA HIS A 99 -15.82 17.65 9.82
C HIS A 99 -17.19 18.18 9.37
N SER A 100 -17.25 19.24 8.55
CA SER A 100 -18.53 19.78 8.08
C SER A 100 -19.30 18.83 7.17
N LEU A 101 -18.59 17.92 6.46
CA LEU A 101 -19.19 16.87 5.64
C LEU A 101 -20.19 15.98 6.41
N ALA A 102 -20.03 15.86 7.74
CA ALA A 102 -20.97 15.15 8.60
C ALA A 102 -22.39 15.75 8.60
N ASN A 103 -22.54 17.02 8.26
CA ASN A 103 -23.81 17.76 8.33
C ASN A 103 -24.52 17.91 6.98
N GLU A 104 -23.86 17.57 5.87
CA GLU A 104 -24.39 17.77 4.52
C GLU A 104 -25.45 16.74 4.10
N GLY A 105 -25.61 15.67 4.88
CA GLY A 105 -26.68 14.67 4.71
C GLY A 105 -26.57 13.75 3.48
N SER A 106 -25.68 14.03 2.53
CA SER A 106 -25.48 13.19 1.34
C SER A 106 -24.68 11.92 1.68
N ASP A 107 -24.97 10.80 1.00
CA ASP A 107 -24.18 9.55 1.15
C ASP A 107 -22.68 9.78 0.85
N LEU A 108 -22.37 10.58 -0.17
CA LEU A 108 -20.99 10.91 -0.53
C LEU A 108 -20.28 11.70 0.58
N SER A 109 -20.92 12.72 1.15
CA SER A 109 -20.35 13.52 2.24
C SER A 109 -20.16 12.65 3.50
N GLN A 110 -21.10 11.76 3.81
CA GLN A 110 -20.98 10.82 4.94
C GLN A 110 -19.86 9.81 4.71
N TYR A 111 -19.70 9.31 3.49
CA TYR A 111 -18.61 8.42 3.08
C TYR A 111 -17.24 9.08 3.27
N GLN A 112 -17.08 10.29 2.74
CA GLN A 112 -15.84 11.07 2.85
C GLN A 112 -15.54 11.45 4.31
N HIS A 113 -16.57 11.84 5.08
CA HIS A 113 -16.43 12.11 6.51
C HIS A 113 -15.97 10.87 7.30
N ALA A 114 -16.52 9.70 6.98
CA ALA A 114 -16.17 8.45 7.64
C ALA A 114 -14.70 8.07 7.40
N LEU A 115 -14.21 8.21 6.16
CA LEU A 115 -12.84 7.86 5.77
C LEU A 115 -11.81 8.90 6.21
N TYR A 116 -12.06 10.18 5.95
CA TYR A 116 -10.98 11.18 5.89
C TYR A 116 -11.02 12.19 7.03
N ALA A 117 -12.19 12.48 7.60
CA ALA A 117 -12.26 13.54 8.61
C ALA A 117 -11.47 13.16 9.86
N PRO A 118 -10.61 14.03 10.40
CA PRO A 118 -9.72 13.71 11.52
C PRO A 118 -10.45 13.04 12.70
N VAL A 119 -9.69 12.24 13.43
CA VAL A 119 -10.10 11.54 14.64
C VAL A 119 -8.97 11.59 15.66
N GLU A 120 -9.31 11.47 16.94
CA GLU A 120 -8.31 11.42 18.00
C GLU A 120 -7.66 10.03 18.12
N SER A 121 -8.36 8.98 17.65
CA SER A 121 -7.89 7.60 17.78
C SER A 121 -8.38 6.68 16.66
N LYS A 122 -7.66 5.56 16.47
CA LYS A 122 -8.10 4.47 15.58
C LYS A 122 -9.45 3.89 15.98
N GLN A 123 -9.75 3.83 17.27
CA GLN A 123 -11.05 3.38 17.79
C GLN A 123 -12.19 4.28 17.31
N GLU A 124 -12.02 5.60 17.39
CA GLU A 124 -13.01 6.55 16.90
C GLU A 124 -13.22 6.42 15.38
N ARG A 125 -12.14 6.27 14.60
CA ARG A 125 -12.23 5.98 13.15
C ARG A 125 -13.01 4.70 12.89
N LEU A 126 -12.70 3.61 13.60
CA LEU A 126 -13.39 2.33 13.44
C LEU A 126 -14.89 2.48 13.73
N ALA A 127 -15.25 3.11 14.86
CA ALA A 127 -16.64 3.35 15.22
C ALA A 127 -17.38 4.14 14.13
N ARG A 128 -16.74 5.17 13.56
CA ARG A 128 -17.29 5.99 12.48
C ARG A 128 -17.50 5.17 11.20
N LEU A 129 -16.52 4.37 10.79
CA LEU A 129 -16.61 3.51 9.61
C LEU A 129 -17.68 2.42 9.77
N VAL A 130 -17.74 1.76 10.93
CA VAL A 130 -18.77 0.76 11.24
C VAL A 130 -20.17 1.38 11.22
N LYS A 131 -20.33 2.58 11.80
CA LYS A 131 -21.61 3.32 11.75
C LYS A 131 -22.00 3.65 10.31
N TYR A 132 -21.08 4.15 9.50
CA TYR A 132 -21.33 4.44 8.08
C TYR A 132 -21.74 3.17 7.33
N ASN A 133 -20.99 2.07 7.47
CA ASN A 133 -21.27 0.80 6.79
C ASN A 133 -22.66 0.26 7.12
N LYS A 134 -23.10 0.39 8.38
CA LYS A 134 -24.45 0.00 8.80
C LYS A 134 -25.56 0.92 8.27
N SER A 135 -25.28 2.22 8.19
CA SER A 135 -26.31 3.22 7.88
C SER A 135 -26.52 3.43 6.37
N PHE A 136 -25.49 3.19 5.56
CA PHE A 136 -25.47 3.51 4.14
C PHE A 136 -25.11 2.31 3.23
N GLY A 137 -25.23 1.09 3.75
CA GLY A 137 -24.94 -0.15 3.01
C GLY A 137 -23.45 -0.45 2.81
N GLY A 138 -22.56 0.45 3.25
CA GLY A 138 -21.11 0.30 3.16
C GLY A 138 -20.58 0.27 1.72
N LYS A 139 -19.31 0.63 1.57
CA LYS A 139 -18.60 0.54 0.29
C LYS A 139 -17.32 -0.27 0.51
N PRO A 140 -16.76 -0.93 -0.52
CA PRO A 140 -15.55 -1.74 -0.35
C PRO A 140 -14.42 -1.01 0.38
N LEU A 141 -14.18 0.26 0.07
CA LEU A 141 -13.11 1.03 0.70
C LEU A 141 -13.36 1.29 2.20
N THR A 142 -14.61 1.54 2.62
CA THR A 142 -14.92 1.78 4.05
C THR A 142 -14.88 0.49 4.85
N PHE A 143 -15.27 -0.64 4.27
CA PHE A 143 -15.07 -1.96 4.88
C PHE A 143 -13.59 -2.31 5.01
N GLN A 144 -12.82 -2.10 3.94
CA GLN A 144 -11.38 -2.35 3.92
C GLN A 144 -10.65 -1.49 4.95
N ALA A 145 -10.94 -0.19 5.02
CA ALA A 145 -10.38 0.71 6.02
C ALA A 145 -10.72 0.28 7.47
N ALA A 146 -11.97 -0.13 7.72
CA ALA A 146 -12.38 -0.60 9.04
C ALA A 146 -11.64 -1.89 9.42
N LEU A 147 -11.54 -2.84 8.49
CA LEU A 147 -10.89 -4.12 8.72
C LEU A 147 -9.37 -3.97 8.88
N ASN A 148 -8.74 -3.05 8.14
CA ASN A 148 -7.32 -2.71 8.30
C ASN A 148 -6.99 -2.28 9.73
N ILE A 149 -7.84 -1.44 10.36
CA ILE A 149 -7.69 -1.05 11.77
C ILE A 149 -7.70 -2.30 12.67
N CYS A 150 -8.64 -3.21 12.44
CA CYS A 150 -8.78 -4.47 13.18
C CYS A 150 -7.59 -5.43 13.00
N THR A 151 -6.75 -5.26 11.98
CA THR A 151 -5.49 -6.05 11.87
C THR A 151 -4.44 -5.62 12.89
N THR A 152 -4.51 -4.38 13.39
CA THR A 152 -3.57 -3.83 14.37
C THR A 152 -4.13 -3.78 15.79
N ALA A 153 -5.46 -3.75 15.93
CA ALA A 153 -6.16 -3.67 17.21
C ALA A 153 -7.42 -4.57 17.16
N PRO A 154 -7.26 -5.91 17.07
CA PRO A 154 -8.38 -6.85 16.90
C PRO A 154 -9.39 -6.86 18.06
N GLU A 155 -8.99 -6.36 19.22
CA GLU A 155 -9.80 -6.24 20.44
C GLU A 155 -10.73 -5.03 20.47
N GLU A 156 -10.59 -4.09 19.54
CA GLU A 156 -11.39 -2.85 19.54
C GLU A 156 -12.88 -3.15 19.31
N PRO A 157 -13.79 -2.47 20.03
CA PRO A 157 -15.22 -2.59 19.80
C PRO A 157 -15.59 -2.27 18.34
N GLY A 158 -16.19 -3.25 17.66
CA GLY A 158 -16.51 -3.18 16.24
C GLY A 158 -15.71 -4.16 15.39
N CYS A 159 -14.53 -4.57 15.84
CA CYS A 159 -13.79 -5.66 15.24
C CYS A 159 -14.49 -6.98 15.53
N SER A 160 -14.93 -7.67 14.48
CA SER A 160 -15.75 -8.87 14.60
C SER A 160 -15.60 -9.74 13.36
N ILE A 161 -15.93 -11.02 13.50
CA ILE A 161 -16.00 -11.94 12.36
C ILE A 161 -17.08 -11.45 11.39
N GLU A 162 -18.19 -10.92 11.89
CA GLU A 162 -19.27 -10.36 11.09
C GLU A 162 -18.79 -9.18 10.23
N LEU A 163 -17.97 -8.27 10.78
CA LEU A 163 -17.35 -7.20 10.01
C LEU A 163 -16.42 -7.75 8.92
N ALA A 164 -15.59 -8.74 9.24
CA ALA A 164 -14.68 -9.35 8.27
C ALA A 164 -15.45 -10.05 7.14
N MET A 165 -16.53 -10.76 7.46
CA MET A 165 -17.38 -11.42 6.46
C MET A 165 -18.13 -10.40 5.60
N ALA A 166 -18.67 -9.33 6.19
CA ALA A 166 -19.32 -8.25 5.44
C ALA A 166 -18.35 -7.53 4.50
N ALA A 167 -17.10 -7.36 4.94
CA ALA A 167 -16.05 -6.77 4.10
C ALA A 167 -15.76 -7.65 2.87
N ILE A 168 -15.61 -8.96 3.06
CA ILE A 168 -15.45 -9.93 1.97
C ILE A 168 -16.65 -9.89 1.03
N GLU A 169 -17.87 -9.86 1.56
CA GLU A 169 -19.09 -9.83 0.74
C GLU A 169 -19.22 -8.56 -0.11
N ALA A 170 -18.71 -7.43 0.39
CA ALA A 170 -18.70 -6.18 -0.35
C ALA A 170 -17.80 -6.23 -1.60
N ASP A 171 -16.80 -7.11 -1.62
CA ASP A 171 -15.86 -7.24 -2.74
C ASP A 171 -15.20 -8.64 -2.81
N PRO A 172 -15.97 -9.68 -3.15
CA PRO A 172 -15.54 -11.07 -2.99
C PRO A 172 -14.50 -11.50 -4.04
N ASP A 173 -14.39 -10.78 -5.16
CA ASP A 173 -13.47 -11.11 -6.25
C ASP A 173 -12.11 -10.40 -6.12
N ASN A 174 -11.91 -9.60 -5.06
CA ASN A 174 -10.68 -8.86 -4.82
C ASN A 174 -9.80 -9.52 -3.74
N GLY A 175 -8.65 -10.06 -4.14
CA GLY A 175 -7.67 -10.65 -3.24
C GLY A 175 -7.19 -9.74 -2.10
N SER A 176 -7.21 -8.41 -2.28
CA SER A 176 -6.83 -7.45 -1.22
C SER A 176 -7.87 -7.35 -0.09
N MET A 177 -9.15 -7.55 -0.41
CA MET A 177 -10.19 -7.63 0.62
C MET A 177 -10.01 -8.88 1.46
N TRP A 178 -9.74 -10.01 0.79
CA TRP A 178 -9.39 -11.26 1.48
C TRP A 178 -8.11 -11.14 2.29
N LEU A 179 -7.08 -10.44 1.81
CA LEU A 179 -5.87 -10.16 2.59
C LEU A 179 -6.21 -9.46 3.91
N SER A 180 -7.08 -8.45 3.87
CA SER A 180 -7.51 -7.73 5.07
C SER A 180 -8.17 -8.68 6.08
N ALA A 181 -9.00 -9.62 5.60
CA ALA A 181 -9.60 -10.65 6.45
C ALA A 181 -8.59 -11.69 6.97
N ILE A 182 -7.65 -12.14 6.15
CA ILE A 182 -6.56 -13.06 6.53
C ILE A 182 -5.75 -12.44 7.68
N LEU A 183 -5.40 -11.17 7.58
CA LEU A 183 -4.64 -10.47 8.61
C LEU A 183 -5.45 -10.33 9.91
N TYR A 184 -6.75 -10.04 9.82
CA TYR A 184 -7.63 -10.03 11.00
C TYR A 184 -7.75 -11.41 11.66
N PHE A 185 -7.96 -12.47 10.88
CA PHE A 185 -8.04 -13.84 11.41
C PHE A 185 -6.70 -14.30 12.01
N ALA A 186 -5.58 -13.90 11.42
CA ALA A 186 -4.25 -14.14 11.99
C ALA A 186 -4.07 -13.37 13.32
N ALA A 187 -4.45 -12.09 13.37
CA ALA A 187 -4.37 -11.27 14.58
C ALA A 187 -5.25 -11.81 15.74
N THR A 188 -6.38 -12.44 15.41
CA THR A 188 -7.28 -13.11 16.37
C THR A 188 -6.95 -14.58 16.62
N LYS A 189 -5.83 -15.09 16.08
CA LYS A 189 -5.39 -16.49 16.18
C LYS A 189 -6.43 -17.51 15.69
N ASN A 190 -7.29 -17.11 14.75
CA ASN A 190 -8.26 -17.98 14.11
C ASN A 190 -7.63 -18.64 12.86
N THR A 191 -6.74 -19.59 13.08
CA THR A 191 -5.98 -20.25 12.00
C THR A 191 -6.89 -20.94 10.98
N GLU A 192 -8.02 -21.51 11.40
CA GLU A 192 -8.96 -22.15 10.47
C GLU A 192 -9.56 -21.14 9.48
N LYS A 193 -10.08 -20.01 9.97
CA LYS A 193 -10.63 -18.96 9.09
C LYS A 193 -9.55 -18.28 8.25
N MET A 194 -8.35 -18.10 8.82
CA MET A 194 -7.20 -17.60 8.09
C MET A 194 -6.89 -18.50 6.88
N ARG A 195 -6.81 -19.82 7.08
CA ARG A 195 -6.60 -20.81 6.01
C ARG A 195 -7.70 -20.76 4.97
N TRP A 196 -8.95 -20.77 5.40
CA TRP A 196 -10.08 -20.66 4.47
C TRP A 196 -9.98 -19.39 3.61
N ALA A 197 -9.68 -18.25 4.23
CA ALA A 197 -9.54 -16.98 3.54
C ALA A 197 -8.34 -16.95 2.58
N MET A 198 -7.20 -17.58 2.93
CA MET A 198 -6.05 -17.74 2.03
C MET A 198 -6.41 -18.53 0.77
N SER A 199 -7.11 -19.67 0.91
CA SER A 199 -7.57 -20.45 -0.24
C SER A 199 -8.50 -19.65 -1.14
N LYS A 200 -9.37 -18.82 -0.55
CA LYS A 200 -10.27 -17.94 -1.31
C LYS A 200 -9.52 -16.80 -1.99
N ALA A 201 -8.58 -16.16 -1.31
CA ALA A 201 -7.74 -15.10 -1.87
C ALA A 201 -7.01 -15.57 -3.14
N ILE A 202 -6.40 -16.76 -3.11
CA ILE A 202 -5.69 -17.35 -4.27
C ILE A 202 -6.64 -17.57 -5.46
N SER A 203 -7.92 -17.83 -5.21
CA SER A 203 -8.92 -18.08 -6.27
C SER A 203 -9.58 -16.81 -6.85
N THR A 204 -9.24 -15.63 -6.35
CA THR A 204 -9.84 -14.37 -6.80
C THR A 204 -9.34 -13.94 -8.18
N ASN A 205 -10.12 -13.10 -8.86
CA ASN A 205 -9.81 -12.68 -10.22
C ASN A 205 -8.84 -11.49 -10.30
N TYR A 206 -8.81 -10.64 -9.26
CA TYR A 206 -7.96 -9.46 -9.25
C TYR A 206 -7.49 -9.13 -7.82
N PHE A 207 -6.52 -8.23 -7.71
CA PHE A 207 -5.97 -7.79 -6.43
C PHE A 207 -5.79 -6.27 -6.46
N ASN A 208 -6.68 -5.54 -5.78
CA ASN A 208 -6.67 -4.08 -5.76
C ASN A 208 -6.66 -3.56 -4.32
N GLU A 209 -5.55 -2.92 -3.93
CA GLU A 209 -5.34 -2.36 -2.59
C GLU A 209 -5.92 -0.96 -2.43
N ARG A 210 -6.39 -0.35 -3.53
CA ARG A 210 -7.11 0.92 -3.59
C ARG A 210 -6.33 2.11 -3.01
N MET A 211 -5.00 2.08 -3.11
CA MET A 211 -4.18 3.21 -2.67
C MET A 211 -4.45 4.46 -3.51
N GLY A 212 -4.56 4.30 -4.83
CA GLY A 212 -4.88 5.38 -5.75
C GLY A 212 -6.26 5.97 -5.46
N ALA A 213 -7.28 5.12 -5.37
CA ALA A 213 -8.65 5.51 -5.09
C ALA A 213 -8.80 6.17 -3.71
N PHE A 214 -8.06 5.70 -2.69
CA PHE A 214 -8.07 6.34 -1.38
C PHE A 214 -7.51 7.77 -1.46
N ALA A 215 -6.34 7.94 -2.09
CA ALA A 215 -5.69 9.24 -2.24
C ALA A 215 -6.50 10.23 -3.09
N LEU A 216 -7.04 9.76 -4.22
CA LEU A 216 -7.92 10.54 -5.08
C LEU A 216 -9.21 10.94 -4.35
N GLY A 217 -9.83 10.02 -3.62
CA GLY A 217 -11.04 10.30 -2.84
C GLY A 217 -10.81 11.30 -1.72
N TYR A 218 -9.62 11.30 -1.09
CA TYR A 218 -9.23 12.32 -0.12
C TYR A 218 -9.15 13.71 -0.78
N ALA A 219 -8.50 13.79 -1.95
CA ALA A 219 -8.41 15.05 -2.69
C ALA A 219 -9.77 15.57 -3.16
N GLU A 220 -10.67 14.66 -3.57
CA GLU A 220 -12.06 14.97 -3.90
C GLU A 220 -12.83 15.47 -2.67
N ALA A 221 -12.60 14.90 -1.49
CA ALA A 221 -13.24 15.33 -0.24
C ALA A 221 -12.85 16.74 0.22
N LEU A 222 -11.81 17.33 -0.38
CA LEU A 222 -11.36 18.69 -0.10
C LEU A 222 -11.74 19.68 -1.22
N GLN A 223 -12.44 19.22 -2.25
CA GLN A 223 -12.99 20.11 -3.27
C GLN A 223 -14.05 21.02 -2.63
N GLY A 224 -13.74 22.31 -2.53
CA GLY A 224 -14.59 23.30 -1.86
C GLY A 224 -14.07 23.74 -0.48
N SER A 225 -12.97 23.15 0.01
CA SER A 225 -12.25 23.69 1.16
C SER A 225 -11.63 25.05 0.84
N ALA A 226 -11.61 25.96 1.82
CA ALA A 226 -10.87 27.23 1.71
C ALA A 226 -9.34 27.03 1.62
N ALA A 227 -8.86 25.82 1.95
CA ALA A 227 -7.48 25.39 1.85
C ALA A 227 -7.27 24.37 0.70
N ASN A 228 -8.07 24.44 -0.36
CA ASN A 228 -7.96 23.50 -1.48
C ASN A 228 -6.68 23.74 -2.32
N SER A 229 -5.73 22.81 -2.24
CA SER A 229 -4.60 22.71 -3.16
C SER A 229 -4.54 21.28 -3.68
N GLN A 230 -4.80 21.09 -4.97
CA GLN A 230 -4.95 19.74 -5.53
C GLN A 230 -3.69 18.89 -5.37
N ALA A 231 -2.50 19.43 -5.66
CA ALA A 231 -1.22 18.75 -5.45
C ALA A 231 -1.02 18.29 -3.99
N LEU A 232 -1.21 19.23 -3.04
CA LEU A 232 -1.04 18.94 -1.61
C LEU A 232 -2.10 17.94 -1.13
N ASN A 233 -3.32 18.03 -1.64
CA ASN A 233 -4.40 17.13 -1.26
C ASN A 233 -4.16 15.71 -1.78
N LEU A 234 -3.65 15.53 -3.01
CA LEU A 234 -3.26 14.23 -3.54
C LEU A 234 -2.13 13.60 -2.72
N PHE A 235 -1.11 14.40 -2.39
CA PHE A 235 0.00 13.94 -1.56
C PHE A 235 -0.45 13.56 -0.13
N ASN A 236 -1.25 14.41 0.52
CA ASN A 236 -1.81 14.12 1.83
C ASN A 236 -2.72 12.89 1.79
N GLY A 237 -3.52 12.74 0.74
CA GLY A 237 -4.36 11.56 0.54
C GLY A 237 -3.54 10.27 0.42
N PHE A 238 -2.40 10.32 -0.27
CA PHE A 238 -1.46 9.21 -0.34
C PHE A 238 -0.81 8.91 1.02
N ALA A 239 -0.42 9.93 1.76
CA ALA A 239 0.11 9.79 3.12
C ALA A 239 -0.91 9.15 4.08
N GLU A 240 -2.17 9.58 4.03
CA GLU A 240 -3.27 9.00 4.80
C GLU A 240 -3.53 7.54 4.39
N ALA A 241 -3.43 7.21 3.09
CA ALA A 241 -3.52 5.84 2.62
C ALA A 241 -2.40 4.96 3.21
N LEU A 242 -1.18 5.49 3.37
CA LEU A 242 -0.08 4.79 4.04
C LEU A 242 -0.28 4.64 5.56
N GLU A 243 -0.91 5.61 6.23
CA GLU A 243 -1.27 5.45 7.65
C GLU A 243 -2.31 4.32 7.85
N SER A 244 -3.09 3.99 6.81
CA SER A 244 -4.05 2.88 6.81
C SER A 244 -3.42 1.49 6.59
N VAL A 245 -2.08 1.40 6.57
CA VAL A 245 -1.34 0.16 6.34
C VAL A 245 -1.62 -0.89 7.43
N ARG A 246 -1.76 -2.13 6.96
CA ARG A 246 -2.12 -3.31 7.73
C ARG A 246 -0.91 -3.87 8.47
N SER A 247 -1.14 -4.54 9.61
CA SER A 247 -0.09 -5.34 10.23
C SER A 247 0.02 -6.71 9.58
N PHE A 248 1.16 -6.99 8.94
CA PHE A 248 1.46 -8.31 8.37
C PHE A 248 2.10 -9.27 9.37
N ALA A 249 2.54 -8.77 10.53
CA ALA A 249 3.26 -9.58 11.52
C ALA A 249 2.46 -10.83 11.94
N PRO A 250 1.15 -10.75 12.27
CA PRO A 250 0.39 -11.94 12.67
C PRO A 250 0.35 -13.05 11.59
N LEU A 251 0.23 -12.69 10.31
CA LEU A 251 0.27 -13.64 9.19
C LEU A 251 1.63 -14.33 9.09
N VAL A 252 2.70 -13.53 9.12
CA VAL A 252 4.07 -14.04 9.04
C VAL A 252 4.39 -14.95 10.23
N ASP A 253 4.01 -14.54 11.43
CA ASP A 253 4.25 -15.29 12.66
C ASP A 253 3.45 -16.59 12.66
N THR A 254 2.16 -16.54 12.30
CA THR A 254 1.33 -17.76 12.22
C THR A 254 1.89 -18.76 11.19
N CYS A 255 2.29 -18.29 10.00
CA CYS A 255 2.92 -19.15 8.99
C CYS A 255 4.23 -19.76 9.49
N LYS A 256 5.03 -19.01 10.26
CA LYS A 256 6.28 -19.50 10.85
C LYS A 256 6.03 -20.52 11.97
N GLU A 257 5.07 -20.27 12.85
CA GLU A 257 4.75 -21.14 14.00
C GLU A 257 4.22 -22.50 13.55
N GLN A 258 3.43 -22.51 12.49
CA GLN A 258 2.77 -23.71 11.96
C GLN A 258 3.52 -24.31 10.76
N ILE A 259 4.76 -23.90 10.52
CA ILE A 259 5.55 -24.30 9.35
C ILE A 259 5.82 -25.82 9.28
N ALA A 260 5.74 -26.51 10.42
CA ALA A 260 5.92 -27.96 10.51
C ALA A 260 4.70 -28.75 10.01
N ASP A 261 3.51 -28.14 9.91
CA ASP A 261 2.37 -28.75 9.20
C ASP A 261 2.61 -28.59 7.69
N PRO A 262 2.88 -29.67 6.95
CA PRO A 262 3.20 -29.57 5.52
C PRO A 262 2.05 -29.00 4.70
N VAL A 263 0.79 -29.22 5.11
CA VAL A 263 -0.37 -28.69 4.39
C VAL A 263 -0.45 -27.18 4.58
N PHE A 264 -0.22 -26.70 5.80
CA PHE A 264 -0.24 -25.27 6.08
C PHE A 264 0.99 -24.55 5.52
N ALA A 265 2.17 -25.14 5.60
CA ALA A 265 3.38 -24.62 4.97
C ALA A 265 3.21 -24.45 3.45
N GLN A 266 2.62 -25.46 2.79
CA GLN A 266 2.31 -25.37 1.35
C GLN A 266 1.31 -24.26 1.06
N GLN A 267 0.32 -24.05 1.93
CA GLN A 267 -0.65 -22.97 1.78
C GLN A 267 -0.02 -21.59 1.96
N CYS A 268 0.87 -21.42 2.95
CA CYS A 268 1.67 -20.20 3.14
C CYS A 268 2.59 -19.94 1.94
N LEU A 269 3.16 -20.99 1.34
CA LEU A 269 3.97 -20.87 0.12
C LEU A 269 3.14 -20.37 -1.06
N GLN A 270 2.01 -21.01 -1.33
CA GLN A 270 1.11 -20.63 -2.43
C GLN A 270 0.59 -19.21 -2.26
N TYR A 271 0.17 -18.84 -1.05
CA TYR A 271 -0.27 -17.49 -0.77
C TYR A 271 0.88 -16.47 -0.85
N GLY A 272 2.09 -16.84 -0.45
CA GLY A 272 3.27 -16.00 -0.64
C GLY A 272 3.59 -15.72 -2.11
N GLN A 273 3.43 -16.72 -2.99
CA GLN A 273 3.55 -16.57 -4.45
C GLN A 273 2.45 -15.67 -5.02
N ASP A 274 1.24 -15.82 -4.50
CA ASP A 274 0.08 -14.99 -4.86
C ASP A 274 0.30 -13.51 -4.54
N LEU A 275 0.72 -13.20 -3.30
CA LEU A 275 1.07 -11.84 -2.88
C LEU A 275 2.22 -11.27 -3.71
N GLN A 276 3.28 -12.04 -3.95
CA GLN A 276 4.42 -11.56 -4.75
C GLN A 276 4.00 -11.21 -6.18
N SER A 277 3.11 -11.98 -6.80
CA SER A 277 2.78 -11.83 -8.22
C SER A 277 1.63 -10.85 -8.50
N ARG A 278 0.64 -10.77 -7.61
CA ARG A 278 -0.59 -10.00 -7.86
C ARG A 278 -0.76 -8.76 -7.00
N ALA A 279 -0.10 -8.65 -5.84
CA ALA A 279 -0.30 -7.48 -4.98
C ALA A 279 0.17 -6.18 -5.66
N GLN A 280 -0.48 -5.06 -5.35
CA GLN A 280 -0.19 -3.79 -6.02
C GLN A 280 0.94 -3.03 -5.36
N THR A 281 1.07 -3.13 -4.04
CA THR A 281 2.11 -2.44 -3.29
C THR A 281 3.35 -3.32 -3.13
N SER A 282 4.51 -2.68 -3.18
CA SER A 282 5.80 -3.34 -2.96
C SER A 282 5.87 -3.99 -1.58
N ILE A 283 5.30 -3.34 -0.56
CA ILE A 283 5.25 -3.89 0.81
C ILE A 283 4.51 -5.22 0.87
N THR A 284 3.34 -5.35 0.22
CA THR A 284 2.58 -6.59 0.19
C THR A 284 3.31 -7.68 -0.62
N GLN A 285 3.93 -7.31 -1.75
CA GLN A 285 4.72 -8.27 -2.53
C GLN A 285 5.94 -8.79 -1.75
N ILE A 286 6.59 -7.93 -0.97
CA ILE A 286 7.73 -8.25 -0.10
C ILE A 286 7.32 -9.20 1.03
N VAL A 287 6.13 -9.01 1.62
CA VAL A 287 5.56 -9.98 2.56
C VAL A 287 5.38 -11.33 1.87
N GLY A 288 4.89 -11.35 0.63
CA GLY A 288 4.80 -12.56 -0.18
C GLY A 288 6.13 -13.30 -0.29
N ILE A 289 7.21 -12.59 -0.62
CA ILE A 289 8.57 -13.14 -0.67
C ILE A 289 8.99 -13.71 0.68
N ARG A 290 8.72 -12.99 1.78
CA ARG A 290 9.09 -13.43 3.13
C ARG A 290 8.41 -14.75 3.50
N LEU A 291 7.13 -14.92 3.16
CA LEU A 291 6.39 -16.17 3.38
C LEU A 291 7.04 -17.34 2.61
N GLN A 292 7.35 -17.13 1.32
CA GLN A 292 8.00 -18.14 0.50
C GLN A 292 9.38 -18.54 1.06
N LYS A 293 10.21 -17.55 1.39
CA LYS A 293 11.56 -17.76 1.93
C LYS A 293 11.55 -18.59 3.22
N GLN A 294 10.56 -18.39 4.09
CA GLN A 294 10.42 -19.18 5.32
C GLN A 294 10.14 -20.66 5.01
N VAL A 295 9.20 -20.94 4.10
CA VAL A 295 8.86 -22.32 3.71
C VAL A 295 10.04 -23.01 3.02
N TYR A 296 10.70 -22.34 2.07
CA TYR A 296 11.86 -22.91 1.39
C TYR A 296 13.01 -23.20 2.35
N ARG A 297 13.32 -22.30 3.29
CA ARG A 297 14.34 -22.54 4.31
C ARG A 297 13.98 -23.69 5.25
N HIS A 298 12.72 -23.81 5.66
CA HIS A 298 12.26 -24.94 6.49
C HIS A 298 12.47 -26.27 5.77
N ASN A 299 12.18 -26.31 4.47
CA ASN A 299 12.35 -27.50 3.62
C ASN A 299 13.80 -27.73 3.16
N SER A 300 14.78 -26.97 3.67
CA SER A 300 16.18 -26.99 3.21
C SER A 300 16.37 -26.75 1.70
N ASP A 301 15.39 -26.13 1.04
CA ASP A 301 15.48 -25.69 -0.35
C ASP A 301 16.12 -24.30 -0.42
N PHE A 302 17.40 -24.23 -0.07
CA PHE A 302 18.17 -22.98 -0.06
C PHE A 302 18.32 -22.36 -1.45
N LYS A 303 18.21 -23.16 -2.52
CA LYS A 303 18.25 -22.68 -3.89
C LYS A 303 17.02 -21.83 -4.19
N SER A 304 15.81 -22.35 -3.95
CA SER A 304 14.58 -21.59 -4.14
C SER A 304 14.53 -20.40 -3.19
N ALA A 305 14.96 -20.57 -1.93
CA ALA A 305 15.04 -19.45 -0.98
C ALA A 305 15.92 -18.30 -1.51
N LYS A 306 17.06 -18.60 -2.15
CA LYS A 306 17.94 -17.60 -2.77
C LYS A 306 17.29 -16.93 -3.98
N ILE A 307 16.63 -17.69 -4.86
CA ILE A 307 15.95 -17.14 -6.05
C ILE A 307 14.87 -16.14 -5.65
N VAL A 308 14.05 -16.46 -4.64
CA VAL A 308 13.04 -15.52 -4.16
C VAL A 308 13.70 -14.31 -3.48
N ASP A 309 14.83 -14.49 -2.81
CA ASP A 309 15.59 -13.37 -2.23
C ASP A 309 16.13 -12.41 -3.31
N GLU A 310 16.65 -12.95 -4.41
CA GLU A 310 17.13 -12.14 -5.54
C GLU A 310 15.99 -11.34 -6.19
N SER A 311 14.74 -11.82 -6.09
CA SER A 311 13.57 -11.07 -6.56
C SER A 311 13.31 -9.77 -5.79
N TYR A 312 13.92 -9.57 -4.60
CA TYR A 312 13.87 -8.28 -3.90
C TYR A 312 14.46 -7.13 -4.71
N THR A 313 15.42 -7.43 -5.60
CA THR A 313 16.12 -6.41 -6.40
C THR A 313 15.21 -5.65 -7.34
N ARG A 314 14.02 -6.19 -7.66
CA ARG A 314 13.01 -5.48 -8.44
C ARG A 314 12.31 -4.35 -7.67
N PHE A 315 12.48 -4.31 -6.34
CA PHE A 315 11.94 -3.26 -5.45
C PHE A 315 13.03 -2.33 -4.91
N THR A 316 14.30 -2.67 -5.11
CA THR A 316 15.41 -1.76 -4.77
C THR A 316 15.47 -0.61 -5.78
N PRO A 317 15.81 0.61 -5.33
CA PRO A 317 15.31 1.82 -5.95
C PRO A 317 15.97 2.13 -7.30
N THR A 318 15.15 2.81 -8.11
CA THR A 318 15.43 4.06 -8.84
C THR A 318 16.81 4.70 -8.53
N PRO A 319 17.47 5.37 -9.50
CA PRO A 319 18.73 6.09 -9.29
C PRO A 319 18.74 6.93 -8.00
N PRO A 320 19.93 7.19 -7.40
CA PRO A 320 20.06 7.89 -6.12
C PRO A 320 19.55 9.35 -6.11
N TYR A 321 19.00 9.81 -7.23
CA TYR A 321 18.44 11.15 -7.40
C TYR A 321 17.01 11.03 -7.95
N PRO A 322 16.10 11.93 -7.55
CA PRO A 322 14.76 12.00 -8.12
C PRO A 322 14.85 12.05 -9.65
N THR A 323 14.11 11.19 -10.32
CA THR A 323 14.00 11.24 -11.77
C THR A 323 13.11 12.40 -12.18
N LYS A 324 13.18 12.78 -13.46
CA LYS A 324 12.25 13.71 -14.10
C LYS A 324 10.79 13.37 -13.78
N ALA A 325 10.44 12.09 -13.82
CA ALA A 325 9.10 11.60 -13.56
C ALA A 325 8.70 11.80 -12.10
N ASP A 326 9.61 11.58 -11.16
CA ASP A 326 9.38 11.84 -9.74
C ASP A 326 9.11 13.33 -9.51
N ILE A 327 9.91 14.21 -10.11
CA ILE A 327 9.71 15.66 -10.03
C ILE A 327 8.33 16.06 -10.56
N LEU A 328 7.95 15.55 -11.74
CA LEU A 328 6.64 15.82 -12.33
C LEU A 328 5.49 15.27 -11.49
N MET A 329 5.66 14.10 -10.86
CA MET A 329 4.68 13.52 -9.95
C MET A 329 4.49 14.34 -8.67
N PHE A 330 5.45 15.18 -8.27
CA PHE A 330 5.28 16.08 -7.12
C PHE A 330 4.91 17.53 -7.50
N SER A 331 5.01 17.89 -8.78
CA SER A 331 4.81 19.28 -9.24
C SER A 331 3.71 19.46 -10.28
N ASP A 332 3.19 18.37 -10.87
CA ASP A 332 2.07 18.38 -11.82
C ASP A 332 0.93 17.43 -11.35
N ASP A 333 -0.24 18.01 -11.13
CA ASP A 333 -1.44 17.30 -10.69
C ASP A 333 -1.89 16.20 -11.68
N GLU A 334 -1.68 16.40 -12.98
CA GLU A 334 -2.04 15.41 -14.00
C GLU A 334 -1.10 14.21 -13.93
N PHE A 335 0.19 14.43 -13.70
CA PHE A 335 1.15 13.35 -13.47
C PHE A 335 0.84 12.58 -12.19
N THR A 336 0.55 13.29 -11.10
CA THR A 336 0.17 12.68 -9.82
C THR A 336 -1.09 11.83 -9.97
N ARG A 337 -2.14 12.39 -10.60
CA ARG A 337 -3.40 11.69 -10.84
C ARG A 337 -3.21 10.49 -11.76
N ALA A 338 -2.46 10.64 -12.85
CA ALA A 338 -2.16 9.53 -13.76
C ALA A 338 -1.41 8.42 -13.03
N TRP A 339 -0.43 8.75 -12.18
CA TRP A 339 0.27 7.77 -11.36
C TRP A 339 -0.67 7.02 -10.44
N LEU A 340 -1.52 7.72 -9.66
CA LEU A 340 -2.47 7.10 -8.74
C LEU A 340 -3.51 6.21 -9.45
N ILE A 341 -3.99 6.61 -10.63
CA ILE A 341 -4.91 5.78 -11.41
C ILE A 341 -4.19 4.52 -11.91
N ASN A 342 -2.99 4.67 -12.47
CA ASN A 342 -2.20 3.52 -12.91
C ASN A 342 -1.81 2.62 -11.72
N PHE A 343 -1.58 3.17 -10.53
CA PHE A 343 -1.30 2.40 -9.31
C PHE A 343 -2.40 1.36 -9.07
N ASP A 344 -3.66 1.78 -9.09
CA ASP A 344 -4.80 0.89 -8.84
C ASP A 344 -5.11 -0.05 -10.03
N GLN A 345 -4.53 0.18 -11.20
CA GLN A 345 -4.73 -0.67 -12.38
C GLN A 345 -3.62 -1.71 -12.53
N VAL A 346 -2.36 -1.30 -12.39
CA VAL A 346 -1.18 -2.11 -12.71
C VAL A 346 -0.20 -2.30 -11.54
N GLY A 347 -0.46 -1.67 -10.40
CA GLY A 347 0.40 -1.71 -9.21
C GLY A 347 1.49 -0.65 -9.20
N GLU A 348 2.09 -0.43 -8.03
CA GLU A 348 3.05 0.63 -7.73
C GLU A 348 4.25 0.64 -8.69
N VAL A 349 4.92 -0.51 -8.84
CA VAL A 349 6.15 -0.62 -9.63
C VAL A 349 5.87 -0.33 -11.11
N GLU A 350 4.77 -0.85 -11.65
CA GLU A 350 4.44 -0.65 -13.07
C GLU A 350 3.87 0.75 -13.32
N ALA A 351 3.08 1.30 -12.38
CA ALA A 351 2.63 2.68 -12.45
C ALA A 351 3.82 3.66 -12.49
N GLN A 352 4.87 3.40 -11.71
CA GLN A 352 6.11 4.17 -11.77
C GLN A 352 6.76 4.08 -13.16
N ARG A 353 6.87 2.89 -13.75
CA ARG A 353 7.43 2.71 -15.11
C ARG A 353 6.62 3.41 -16.19
N VAL A 354 5.29 3.33 -16.10
CA VAL A 354 4.37 4.03 -17.01
C VAL A 354 4.62 5.53 -16.95
N ILE A 355 4.69 6.11 -15.75
CA ILE A 355 4.90 7.55 -15.56
C ILE A 355 6.30 7.99 -15.99
N HIS A 356 7.32 7.17 -15.79
CA HIS A 356 8.65 7.40 -16.36
C HIS A 356 8.62 7.48 -17.89
N THR A 357 7.92 6.53 -18.52
CA THR A 357 7.80 6.47 -19.98
C THR A 357 7.07 7.69 -20.53
N ILE A 358 5.98 8.10 -19.87
CA ILE A 358 5.22 9.30 -20.23
C ILE A 358 6.08 10.55 -20.06
N ALA A 359 6.82 10.67 -18.96
CA ALA A 359 7.70 11.81 -18.71
C ALA A 359 8.77 11.98 -19.81
N GLU A 360 9.41 10.88 -20.23
CA GLU A 360 10.41 10.93 -21.31
C GLU A 360 9.81 11.26 -22.68
N GLN A 361 8.58 10.81 -22.95
CA GLN A 361 7.89 11.11 -24.21
C GLN A 361 7.43 12.57 -24.30
N LEU A 362 6.92 13.13 -23.19
CA LEU A 362 6.38 14.49 -23.16
C LEU A 362 7.47 15.55 -22.98
N TYR A 363 8.58 15.21 -22.34
CA TYR A 363 9.68 16.13 -22.05
C TYR A 363 11.02 15.52 -22.51
N PRO A 364 11.27 15.43 -23.83
CA PRO A 364 12.52 14.90 -24.39
C PRO A 364 13.66 15.93 -24.21
N GLY A 365 14.31 15.88 -23.04
CA GLY A 365 15.37 16.80 -22.65
C GLY A 365 15.59 16.77 -21.14
N GLU A 366 16.57 17.51 -20.63
CA GLU A 366 16.61 17.80 -19.20
C GLU A 366 15.40 18.68 -18.86
N LEU A 367 14.76 18.42 -17.72
CA LEU A 367 13.86 19.43 -17.17
C LEU A 367 14.69 20.69 -16.92
N PRO A 368 14.09 21.90 -17.03
CA PRO A 368 14.71 23.08 -16.45
C PRO A 368 15.17 22.73 -15.04
N ALA A 369 16.41 23.10 -14.68
CA ALA A 369 17.02 22.70 -13.42
C ALA A 369 15.99 22.86 -12.29
N PRO A 370 15.58 21.76 -11.63
CA PRO A 370 14.60 21.85 -10.57
C PRO A 370 15.24 22.67 -9.47
N CYS A 371 14.73 23.88 -9.25
CA CYS A 371 15.04 24.72 -8.10
C CYS A 371 16.54 24.61 -7.70
N GLU A 372 17.46 25.17 -8.51
CA GLU A 372 18.95 24.99 -8.45
C GLU A 372 19.62 25.37 -7.11
N GLU A 373 18.85 25.76 -6.09
CA GLU A 373 19.29 26.17 -4.75
C GLU A 373 18.65 25.34 -3.63
N LEU A 374 18.60 24.02 -3.75
CA LEU A 374 18.37 23.14 -2.60
C LEU A 374 19.72 22.64 -2.06
N GLU A 375 20.49 23.54 -1.45
CA GLU A 375 21.48 23.11 -0.46
C GLU A 375 20.71 22.56 0.74
N PHE A 376 20.49 21.25 0.76
CA PHE A 376 20.14 20.56 1.99
C PHE A 376 21.38 20.60 2.89
N GLU A 377 21.51 21.64 3.69
CA GLU A 377 22.37 21.59 4.88
C GLU A 377 21.81 20.48 5.79
N LEU A 378 22.42 19.30 5.70
CA LEU A 378 22.11 18.13 6.53
C LEU A 378 22.70 18.26 7.94
#